data_AF-A0A7J8ZRL2-F1
#
_entry.id   AF-A0A7J8ZRL2-F1
#
_cell.length_a   1.000
_cell.length_b   1.000
_cell.length_c   1.000
_cell.angle_alpha   90.00
_cell.angle_beta   90.00
_cell.angle_gamma   90.00
#
_symmetry.space_group_name_H-M   'P 1'
#
loop_
_entity.id
_entity.type
_entity.pdbx_description
1 polymer ?
#
loop_
_entity_poly.entity_id
_entity_poly.type
_entity_poly.pdbx_seq_one_letter_code
_entity_poly.pdbx_strand_id
1 'polypeptide(L)'
;MAILIPSDLNNVLIEKKPIDMDKSEWDRLETIYATKTLVNRLVLKQQLYTFRMKKGEHLRDHISQFITLLKDLKNVEVQIDDEEQAILLLCSLPHSYKSFRETLIYGRDNLSFEDVKGYLLIKDKLDNEFSSNSKSDR
;
A
#
# COMPACT_ATOMS: atom_id res chain seq x y z
N MET A 1 12.90 25.54 0.95
CA MET A 1 12.88 24.99 -0.42
C MET A 1 13.04 23.48 -0.31
N ALA A 2 12.01 22.72 -0.69
CA ALA A 2 12.07 21.27 -0.65
C ALA A 2 13.02 20.80 -1.77
N ILE A 3 14.09 20.10 -1.40
CA ILE A 3 14.94 19.41 -2.37
C ILE A 3 14.13 18.19 -2.80
N LEU A 4 13.47 18.32 -3.94
CA LEU A 4 12.88 17.22 -4.67
C LEU A 4 14.05 16.32 -5.09
N ILE A 5 14.20 15.17 -4.43
CA ILE A 5 15.23 14.18 -4.79
C ILE A 5 14.75 13.53 -6.09
N PRO A 6 15.44 13.71 -7.23
CA PRO A 6 15.07 13.05 -8.48
C PRO A 6 15.32 11.55 -8.37
N SER A 7 14.41 10.76 -8.93
CA SER A 7 14.42 9.31 -9.02
C SER A 7 15.66 8.72 -9.71
N ASP A 8 16.54 9.55 -10.27
CA ASP A 8 17.71 9.17 -11.06
C ASP A 8 18.99 8.91 -10.25
N LEU A 9 18.96 9.04 -8.92
CA LEU A 9 20.15 8.90 -8.08
C LEU A 9 20.74 7.48 -8.06
N ASN A 10 19.96 6.45 -8.40
CA ASN A 10 20.45 5.08 -8.55
C ASN A 10 21.44 4.94 -9.73
N ASN A 11 21.24 5.70 -10.81
CA ASN A 11 22.12 5.64 -11.98
C ASN A 11 23.39 6.50 -11.81
N VAL A 12 23.32 7.58 -11.03
CA VAL A 12 24.45 8.52 -10.86
C VAL A 12 25.56 7.95 -9.97
N LEU A 13 25.24 7.10 -8.99
CA LEU A 13 26.23 6.55 -8.06
C LEU A 13 27.05 5.40 -8.65
N ILE A 14 26.48 4.62 -9.58
CA ILE A 14 27.21 3.52 -10.24
C ILE A 14 28.27 4.08 -11.21
N GLU A 15 28.03 5.25 -11.81
CA GLU A 15 28.88 5.78 -12.87
C GLU A 15 30.06 6.63 -12.37
N LYS A 16 30.05 7.11 -11.12
CA LYS A 16 31.15 7.94 -10.58
C LYS A 16 31.61 7.50 -9.20
N LYS A 17 32.46 6.47 -9.17
CA LYS A 17 33.38 6.24 -8.05
C LYS A 17 34.37 7.41 -7.97
N PRO A 18 34.43 8.17 -6.87
CA PRO A 18 35.49 9.16 -6.66
C PRO A 18 36.83 8.43 -6.51
N ILE A 19 37.85 8.91 -7.22
CA ILE A 19 39.17 8.24 -7.35
C ILE A 19 39.89 8.12 -6.00
N ASP A 20 39.51 8.94 -5.00
CA ASP A 20 40.18 9.05 -3.70
C ASP A 20 39.39 8.43 -2.53
N MET A 21 38.29 7.71 -2.77
CA MET A 21 37.50 7.06 -1.71
C MET A 21 38.05 5.66 -1.40
N ASP A 22 38.33 5.38 -0.13
CA ASP A 22 38.79 4.05 0.30
C ASP A 22 37.72 3.00 -0.05
N LYS A 23 38.17 1.85 -0.55
CA LYS A 23 37.30 0.77 -1.02
C LYS A 23 36.34 0.32 0.10
N SER A 24 36.83 0.31 1.33
CA SER A 24 36.04 0.01 2.53
C SER A 24 34.90 1.01 2.78
N GLU A 25 35.10 2.29 2.47
CA GLU A 25 34.11 3.35 2.71
C GLU A 25 33.08 3.37 1.59
N TRP A 26 33.51 3.10 0.34
CA TRP A 26 32.63 2.90 -0.80
C TRP A 26 31.74 1.67 -0.62
N ASP A 27 32.30 0.51 -0.25
CA ASP A 27 31.54 -0.73 -0.05
C ASP A 27 30.53 -0.57 1.11
N ARG A 28 30.86 0.22 2.14
CA ARG A 28 29.95 0.52 3.25
C ARG A 28 28.82 1.45 2.81
N LEU A 29 29.09 2.46 1.99
CA LEU A 29 28.07 3.32 1.40
C LEU A 29 27.17 2.52 0.47
N GLU A 30 27.74 1.74 -0.44
CA GLU A 30 27.01 0.86 -1.34
C GLU A 30 26.16 -0.15 -0.57
N THR A 31 26.66 -0.74 0.52
CA THR A 31 25.87 -1.63 1.38
C THR A 31 24.78 -0.88 2.12
N ILE A 32 25.02 0.31 2.68
CA ILE A 32 23.99 1.12 3.36
C ILE A 32 22.93 1.60 2.36
N TYR A 33 23.30 1.93 1.13
CA TYR A 33 22.38 2.34 0.07
C TYR A 33 21.61 1.14 -0.48
N ALA A 34 22.28 0.02 -0.80
CA ALA A 34 21.64 -1.21 -1.24
C ALA A 34 20.75 -1.83 -0.16
N THR A 35 21.13 -1.75 1.11
CA THR A 35 20.24 -2.11 2.23
C THR A 35 19.11 -1.11 2.35
N LYS A 36 19.33 0.21 2.24
CA LYS A 36 18.22 1.17 2.15
C LYS A 36 17.30 0.86 0.96
N THR A 37 17.74 0.28 -0.15
CA THR A 37 16.87 -0.04 -1.28
C THR A 37 16.19 -1.41 -1.12
N LEU A 38 16.93 -2.47 -0.79
CA LEU A 38 16.40 -3.82 -0.60
C LEU A 38 15.60 -3.95 0.70
N VAL A 39 16.14 -3.44 1.82
CA VAL A 39 15.45 -3.45 3.11
C VAL A 39 14.21 -2.57 3.04
N ASN A 40 14.22 -1.38 2.42
CA ASN A 40 12.98 -0.59 2.29
C ASN A 40 11.94 -1.32 1.44
N ARG A 41 12.34 -1.95 0.33
CA ARG A 41 11.42 -2.78 -0.48
C ARG A 41 10.83 -3.92 0.34
N LEU A 42 11.65 -4.63 1.12
CA LEU A 42 11.20 -5.75 1.97
C LEU A 42 10.31 -5.27 3.11
N VAL A 43 10.64 -4.16 3.76
CA VAL A 43 9.85 -3.54 4.84
C VAL A 43 8.50 -3.08 4.31
N LEU A 44 8.45 -2.39 3.17
CA LEU A 44 7.20 -1.94 2.55
C LEU A 44 6.33 -3.13 2.11
N LYS A 45 6.94 -4.18 1.54
CA LYS A 45 6.22 -5.43 1.23
C LYS A 45 5.69 -6.09 2.50
N GLN A 46 6.50 -6.18 3.56
CA GLN A 46 6.06 -6.73 4.84
C GLN A 46 4.89 -5.94 5.41
N GLN A 47 4.95 -4.60 5.36
CA GLN A 47 3.86 -3.72 5.76
C GLN A 47 2.60 -3.97 4.93
N LEU A 48 2.72 -4.17 3.61
CA LEU A 48 1.60 -4.47 2.73
C LEU A 48 0.90 -5.77 3.10
N TYR A 49 1.66 -6.88 3.27
CA TYR A 49 1.08 -8.18 3.61
C TYR A 49 0.48 -8.22 5.02
N THR A 50 1.03 -7.43 5.94
CA THR A 50 0.55 -7.32 7.33
C THR A 50 -0.43 -6.15 7.52
N PHE A 51 -0.79 -5.44 6.46
CA PHE A 51 -1.69 -4.29 6.53
C PHE A 51 -3.09 -4.76 6.94
N ARG A 52 -3.58 -4.27 8.07
CA ARG A 52 -4.90 -4.64 8.63
C ARG A 52 -5.58 -3.40 9.16
N MET A 53 -6.88 -3.32 8.91
CA MET A 53 -7.73 -2.24 9.42
C MET A 53 -7.84 -2.34 10.94
N LYS A 54 -7.64 -1.23 11.63
CA LYS A 54 -7.74 -1.16 13.08
C LYS A 54 -9.19 -1.07 13.53
N LYS A 55 -9.48 -1.58 14.73
CA LYS A 55 -10.82 -1.48 15.31
C LYS A 55 -11.18 0.00 15.53
N GLY A 56 -12.31 0.43 14.96
CA GLY A 56 -12.78 1.82 15.06
C GLY A 56 -12.16 2.79 14.04
N GLU A 57 -11.32 2.30 13.14
CA GLU A 57 -10.83 3.08 11.99
C GLU A 57 -11.94 3.27 10.96
N HIS A 58 -11.97 4.41 10.28
CA HIS A 58 -12.90 4.63 9.17
C HIS A 58 -12.38 3.94 7.91
N LEU A 59 -13.29 3.31 7.15
CA LEU A 59 -12.93 2.58 5.94
C LEU A 59 -12.22 3.46 4.91
N ARG A 60 -12.62 4.73 4.80
CA ARG A 60 -12.00 5.71 3.90
C ARG A 60 -10.54 5.99 4.26
N ASP A 61 -10.25 6.15 5.54
CA ASP A 61 -8.90 6.41 6.02
C ASP A 61 -8.00 5.19 5.80
N HIS A 62 -8.54 3.99 6.03
CA HIS A 62 -7.86 2.73 5.75
C HIS A 62 -7.51 2.57 4.26
N ILE A 63 -8.46 2.84 3.36
CA ILE A 63 -8.22 2.81 1.90
C ILE A 63 -7.16 3.86 1.50
N SER A 64 -7.22 5.06 2.07
CA SER A 64 -6.25 6.12 1.79
C SER A 64 -4.82 5.74 2.21
N GLN A 65 -4.67 5.15 3.40
CA GLN A 65 -3.40 4.61 3.88
C GLN A 65 -2.88 3.48 2.97
N PHE A 66 -3.75 2.58 2.52
CA PHE A 66 -3.38 1.52 1.59
C PHE A 66 -2.88 2.08 0.24
N ILE A 67 -3.57 3.08 -0.33
CA ILE A 67 -3.14 3.75 -1.56
C ILE A 67 -1.78 4.45 -1.37
N THR A 68 -1.56 5.04 -0.20
CA THR A 68 -0.28 5.67 0.12
C THR A 68 0.85 4.65 0.16
N LEU A 69 0.61 3.49 0.79
CA LEU A 69 1.55 2.38 0.81
C LEU A 69 1.87 1.84 -0.60
N LEU A 70 0.88 1.75 -1.49
CA LEU A 70 1.09 1.37 -2.89
C LEU A 70 1.93 2.42 -3.65
N LYS A 71 1.74 3.71 -3.37
CA LYS A 71 2.58 4.78 -3.94
C LYS A 71 4.01 4.68 -3.45
N ASP A 72 4.22 4.40 -2.17
CA ASP A 72 5.56 4.23 -1.59
C ASP A 72 6.28 3.02 -2.19
N LEU A 73 5.55 1.92 -2.42
CA LEU A 73 6.06 0.75 -3.15
C LEU A 73 6.44 1.09 -4.60
N LYS A 74 5.61 1.85 -5.30
CA LYS A 74 5.90 2.32 -6.65
C LYS A 74 7.14 3.22 -6.70
N ASN A 75 7.36 4.05 -5.68
CA ASN A 75 8.54 4.91 -5.56
C ASN A 75 9.84 4.12 -5.41
N VAL A 76 9.79 2.90 -4.87
CA VAL A 76 10.93 1.96 -4.79
C VAL A 76 10.92 0.91 -5.90
N GLU A 77 10.26 1.21 -7.02
CA GLU A 77 10.18 0.37 -8.22
C GLU A 77 9.57 -1.02 -7.98
N VAL A 78 8.71 -1.15 -6.95
CA VAL A 78 7.91 -2.35 -6.72
C VAL A 78 6.53 -2.12 -7.30
N GLN A 79 6.21 -2.86 -8.36
CA GLN A 79 4.86 -2.93 -8.90
C GLN A 79 4.13 -4.12 -8.27
N ILE A 80 2.88 -3.88 -7.90
CA ILE A 80 1.93 -4.88 -7.42
C ILE A 80 0.83 -4.92 -8.46
N ASP A 81 0.47 -6.11 -8.93
CA ASP A 81 -0.54 -6.26 -9.97
C ASP A 81 -1.91 -5.79 -9.46
N ASP A 82 -2.77 -5.30 -10.36
CA ASP A 82 -4.06 -4.72 -9.98
C ASP A 82 -4.95 -5.72 -9.22
N GLU A 83 -4.94 -6.99 -9.65
CA GLU A 83 -5.63 -8.09 -8.97
C GLU A 83 -5.05 -8.35 -7.57
N GLU A 84 -3.72 -8.33 -7.43
CA GLU A 84 -3.07 -8.47 -6.12
C GLU A 84 -3.44 -7.30 -5.19
N GLN A 85 -3.48 -6.06 -5.70
CA GLN A 85 -3.92 -4.90 -4.93
C GLN A 85 -5.36 -5.06 -4.43
N ALA A 86 -6.27 -5.54 -5.30
CA ALA A 86 -7.66 -5.81 -4.97
C ALA A 86 -7.79 -6.87 -3.86
N ILE A 87 -7.11 -8.01 -4.00
CA ILE A 87 -7.13 -9.10 -3.01
C ILE A 87 -6.51 -8.64 -1.68
N LEU A 88 -5.37 -7.95 -1.72
CA LEU A 88 -4.70 -7.45 -0.51
C LEU A 88 -5.57 -6.46 0.25
N LEU A 89 -6.26 -5.55 -0.46
CA LEU A 89 -7.21 -4.64 0.18
C LEU A 89 -8.36 -5.43 0.84
N LEU A 90 -8.95 -6.41 0.17
CA LEU A 90 -10.01 -7.25 0.75
C LEU A 90 -9.56 -8.07 1.97
N CYS A 91 -8.33 -8.60 1.93
CA CYS A 91 -7.72 -9.35 3.04
C CYS A 91 -7.33 -8.47 4.22
N SER A 92 -7.13 -7.16 4.00
CA SER A 92 -6.81 -6.20 5.06
C SER A 92 -8.01 -5.84 5.95
N LEU A 93 -9.23 -6.11 5.48
CA LEU A 93 -10.48 -5.75 6.16
C LEU A 93 -10.78 -6.66 7.36
N PRO A 94 -11.52 -6.14 8.37
CA PRO A 94 -11.86 -6.93 9.54
C PRO A 94 -12.90 -8.01 9.22
N HIS A 95 -13.08 -8.96 10.14
CA HIS A 95 -13.95 -10.13 9.94
C HIS A 95 -15.42 -9.77 9.64
N SER A 96 -15.88 -8.58 10.03
CA SER A 96 -17.22 -8.08 9.69
C SER A 96 -17.48 -7.98 8.18
N TYR A 97 -16.43 -7.84 7.37
CA TYR A 97 -16.53 -7.80 5.91
C TYR A 97 -16.37 -9.17 5.25
N LYS A 98 -16.32 -10.27 6.02
CA LYS A 98 -16.08 -11.62 5.49
C LYS A 98 -17.04 -12.00 4.36
N SER A 99 -18.35 -11.89 4.59
CA SER A 99 -19.36 -12.24 3.58
C SER A 99 -19.25 -11.37 2.34
N PHE A 100 -18.99 -10.07 2.52
CA PHE A 100 -18.81 -9.14 1.40
C PHE A 100 -17.56 -9.49 0.56
N ARG A 101 -16.45 -9.84 1.21
CA ARG A 101 -15.24 -10.33 0.54
C ARG A 101 -15.52 -11.60 -0.26
N GLU A 102 -16.17 -12.58 0.34
CA GLU A 102 -16.51 -13.85 -0.33
C GLU A 102 -17.40 -13.62 -1.56
N THR A 103 -18.42 -12.75 -1.45
CA THR A 103 -19.26 -12.39 -2.60
C THR A 103 -18.48 -11.76 -3.75
N LEU A 104 -17.50 -10.90 -3.46
CA LEU A 104 -16.68 -10.29 -4.51
C LEU A 104 -15.71 -11.28 -5.16
N ILE A 105 -15.09 -12.15 -4.36
CA ILE A 105 -14.12 -13.14 -4.84
C ILE A 105 -14.80 -14.24 -5.67
N TYR A 106 -15.93 -14.77 -5.20
CA TYR A 106 -16.60 -15.90 -5.86
C TYR A 106 -17.70 -15.47 -6.84
N GLY A 107 -18.15 -14.22 -6.78
CA GLY A 107 -19.26 -13.73 -7.59
C GLY A 107 -18.86 -13.05 -8.90
N ARG A 108 -17.56 -12.94 -9.20
CA ARG A 108 -17.07 -12.21 -10.37
C ARG A 108 -15.88 -12.89 -11.02
N ASP A 109 -15.83 -12.84 -12.34
CA ASP A 109 -14.73 -13.41 -13.13
C ASP A 109 -13.49 -12.51 -13.14
N ASN A 110 -13.68 -11.19 -13.04
CA ASN A 110 -12.61 -10.19 -12.98
C ASN A 110 -12.90 -9.15 -11.89
N LEU A 111 -11.86 -8.77 -11.15
CA LEU A 111 -11.98 -7.81 -10.05
C LEU A 111 -10.78 -6.86 -10.04
N SER A 112 -11.02 -5.59 -10.40
CA SER A 112 -9.98 -4.56 -10.36
C SER A 112 -9.85 -3.88 -9.00
N PHE A 113 -8.73 -3.22 -8.75
CA PHE A 113 -8.55 -2.43 -7.51
C PHE A 113 -9.56 -1.29 -7.40
N GLU A 114 -9.87 -0.62 -8.51
CA GLU A 114 -10.87 0.45 -8.54
C GLU A 114 -12.28 -0.06 -8.25
N ASP A 115 -12.64 -1.22 -8.80
CA ASP A 115 -13.91 -1.89 -8.52
C ASP A 115 -14.08 -2.16 -7.02
N VAL A 116 -13.08 -2.79 -6.39
CA VAL A 116 -13.11 -3.10 -4.95
C VAL A 116 -13.28 -1.84 -4.13
N LYS A 117 -12.53 -0.78 -4.41
CA LYS A 117 -12.68 0.51 -3.71
C LYS A 117 -14.09 1.06 -3.87
N GLY A 118 -14.63 1.03 -5.09
CA GLY A 118 -16.00 1.47 -5.37
C GLY A 118 -17.02 0.72 -4.53
N TYR A 119 -16.97 -0.61 -4.54
CA TYR A 119 -17.90 -1.44 -3.76
C TYR A 119 -17.75 -1.22 -2.25
N LEU A 120 -16.52 -1.05 -1.76
CA LEU A 120 -16.27 -0.75 -0.35
C LEU A 120 -16.88 0.58 0.08
N LEU A 121 -16.71 1.63 -0.72
CA LEU A 121 -17.28 2.95 -0.43
C LEU A 121 -18.81 2.96 -0.50
N ILE A 122 -19.40 2.18 -1.41
CA ILE A 122 -20.86 2.00 -1.47
C ILE A 122 -21.35 1.28 -0.22
N LYS A 123 -20.69 0.19 0.18
CA LYS A 123 -21.02 -0.56 1.40
C LYS A 123 -20.94 0.32 2.65
N ASP A 124 -19.88 1.12 2.79
CA ASP A 124 -19.70 2.05 3.91
C ASP A 124 -20.83 3.08 3.98
N LYS A 125 -21.27 3.63 2.84
CA LYS A 125 -22.42 4.55 2.80
C LYS A 125 -23.70 3.88 3.27
N LEU A 126 -23.99 2.67 2.76
CA LEU A 126 -25.19 1.91 3.14
C LEU A 126 -25.20 1.62 4.65
N ASP A 127 -24.10 1.10 5.20
CA ASP A 127 -23.99 0.75 6.63
C ASP A 127 -24.19 1.99 7.53
N ASN A 128 -23.75 3.17 7.07
CA ASN A 128 -23.98 4.45 7.77
C ASN A 128 -25.44 4.92 7.68
N GLU A 129 -26.11 4.80 6.53
CA GLU A 129 -27.52 5.19 6.35
C GLU A 129 -28.48 4.32 7.18
N PHE A 130 -28.22 3.01 7.26
CA PHE A 130 -28.99 2.11 8.12
C PHE A 130 -28.81 2.42 9.62
N SER A 131 -27.62 2.90 10.01
CA SER A 131 -27.32 3.29 11.39
C SER A 131 -28.02 4.60 11.80
N SER A 132 -28.24 5.54 10.87
CA SER A 132 -28.96 6.79 11.15
C SER A 132 -30.49 6.63 11.19
N ASN A 133 -31.08 5.75 10.38
CA ASN A 133 -32.53 5.55 10.38
C ASN A 133 -33.05 4.85 11.64
N SER A 134 -32.25 4.00 12.29
CA SER A 134 -32.66 3.32 13.53
C SER A 134 -32.75 4.21 14.78
N LYS A 135 -32.27 5.47 14.70
CA LYS A 135 -32.30 6.45 15.80
C LYS A 135 -33.47 7.43 15.72
N SER A 136 -34.24 7.44 14.62
CA SER A 136 -35.36 8.37 14.45
C SER A 136 -36.70 7.87 15.00
N ASP A 137 -36.78 6.58 15.38
CA ASP A 137 -38.02 5.93 15.84
C ASP A 137 -37.99 5.54 17.35
N ARG A 138 -37.21 6.24 18.18
CA ARG A 138 -37.21 6.04 19.64
C ARG A 138 -37.36 7.32 20.42
#